data_AF-A0A484YUI1-F1
#
_entry.id   AF-A0A484YUI1-F1
#
_cell.length_a   1.000
_cell.length_b   1.000
_cell.length_c   1.000
_cell.angle_alpha   90.00
_cell.angle_beta   90.00
_cell.angle_gamma   90.00
#
_symmetry.space_group_name_H-M   'P 1'
#
loop_
_entity.id
_entity.type
_entity.pdbx_description
1 polymer ?
#
loop_
_entity_poly.entity_id
_entity_poly.type
_entity_poly.pdbx_seq_one_letter_code
_entity_poly.pdbx_strand_id
1 'polypeptide(L)'
;MRELEGSDAWGLDHVDVERLNRLAADALTMEYTQKHWKPEERIEVAEDLPLTDCYVAPCVTACAIKQDIPEYIRLLGEHRYADALELIYQRNALPAITGHICESPVPIQLYPPGLRQCAEYPRTEKSRPGKRLG
;
A
#
# COMPACT_ATOMS: atom_id res chain seq x y z
N MET A 1 -20.06 -12.99 11.56
CA MET A 1 -20.46 -11.58 11.78
C MET A 1 -21.55 -11.41 12.86
N ARG A 2 -21.90 -12.43 13.66
CA ARG A 2 -22.91 -12.35 14.75
C ARG A 2 -22.33 -12.24 16.17
N GLU A 3 -21.01 -12.28 16.31
CA GLU A 3 -20.33 -12.29 17.61
C GLU A 3 -20.47 -10.95 18.35
N LEU A 4 -20.59 -9.85 17.61
CA LEU A 4 -20.83 -8.53 18.18
C LEU A 4 -22.27 -8.40 18.70
N GLU A 5 -23.27 -9.01 18.04
CA GLU A 5 -24.68 -8.89 18.43
C GLU A 5 -24.98 -9.50 19.81
N GLY A 6 -24.22 -10.51 20.23
CA GLY A 6 -24.34 -11.17 21.54
C GLY A 6 -23.34 -10.68 22.59
N SER A 7 -22.64 -9.57 22.35
CA SER A 7 -21.61 -9.10 23.27
C SER A 7 -22.21 -8.40 24.48
N ASP A 8 -21.84 -8.83 25.69
CA ASP A 8 -22.21 -8.14 26.93
C ASP A 8 -21.61 -6.71 27.02
N ALA A 9 -20.69 -6.38 26.11
CA ALA A 9 -20.03 -5.07 26.05
C ALA A 9 -20.94 -3.91 25.61
N TRP A 10 -22.14 -4.17 25.04
CA TRP A 10 -23.09 -3.10 24.67
C TRP A 10 -23.63 -2.33 25.89
N GLY A 11 -23.61 -2.94 27.07
CA GLY A 11 -24.07 -2.33 28.32
C GLY A 11 -23.00 -1.55 29.10
N LEU A 12 -21.79 -1.40 28.56
CA LEU A 12 -20.73 -0.64 29.22
C LEU A 12 -21.08 0.86 29.24
N ASP A 13 -21.13 1.45 30.42
CA ASP A 13 -21.36 2.89 30.65
C ASP A 13 -20.06 3.71 30.69
N HIS A 14 -18.91 3.04 30.73
CA HIS A 14 -17.57 3.63 30.73
C HIS A 14 -16.59 2.83 29.87
N VAL A 15 -15.54 3.51 29.40
CA VAL A 15 -14.47 2.91 28.58
C VAL A 15 -13.42 2.26 29.48
N ASP A 16 -13.24 0.93 29.35
CA ASP A 16 -12.14 0.21 29.99
C ASP A 16 -10.82 0.43 29.23
N VAL A 17 -10.03 1.38 29.71
CA VAL A 17 -8.75 1.77 29.10
C VAL A 17 -7.69 0.65 29.19
N GLU A 18 -7.71 -0.16 30.24
CA GLU A 18 -6.74 -1.24 30.43
C GLU A 18 -6.97 -2.37 29.42
N ARG A 19 -8.24 -2.76 29.22
CA ARG A 19 -8.61 -3.74 28.20
C ARG A 19 -8.34 -3.22 26.79
N LEU A 20 -8.59 -1.93 26.54
CA LEU A 20 -8.30 -1.30 25.25
C LEU A 20 -6.79 -1.30 24.93
N ASN A 21 -5.95 -0.95 25.90
CA ASN A 21 -4.50 -0.94 25.71
C ASN A 21 -3.93 -2.34 25.47
N ARG A 22 -4.47 -3.37 26.16
CA ARG A 22 -4.09 -4.76 25.88
C ARG A 22 -4.47 -5.16 24.45
N LEU A 23 -5.71 -4.88 24.03
CA LEU A 23 -6.13 -5.15 22.66
C LEU A 23 -5.26 -4.42 21.63
N ALA A 24 -4.91 -3.16 21.88
CA ALA A 24 -4.05 -2.38 21.00
C ALA A 24 -2.64 -2.98 20.88
N ALA A 25 -2.07 -3.48 21.98
CA ALA A 25 -0.78 -4.17 21.97
C ALA A 25 -0.87 -5.49 21.18
N ASP A 26 -1.92 -6.28 21.41
CA ASP A 26 -2.10 -7.58 20.76
C ASP A 26 -2.35 -7.43 19.25
N ALA A 27 -3.11 -6.40 18.84
CA ALA A 27 -3.45 -6.12 17.45
C ALA A 27 -2.23 -5.95 16.53
N LEU A 28 -1.06 -5.61 17.09
CA LEU A 28 0.18 -5.50 16.32
C LEU A 28 0.74 -6.85 15.87
N THR A 29 0.39 -7.94 16.56
CA THR A 29 0.96 -9.28 16.35
C THR A 29 -0.06 -10.34 15.95
N MET A 30 -1.35 -10.04 16.10
CA MET A 30 -2.46 -10.92 15.71
C MET A 30 -2.35 -11.36 14.25
N GLU A 31 -2.53 -12.67 13.99
CA GLU A 31 -2.40 -13.26 12.66
C GLU A 31 -3.30 -12.57 11.62
N TYR A 32 -4.58 -12.39 11.95
CA TYR A 32 -5.55 -11.76 11.04
C TYR A 32 -5.30 -10.26 10.77
N THR A 33 -4.43 -9.59 11.54
CA THR A 33 -4.02 -8.20 11.27
C THR A 33 -2.74 -8.12 10.45
N GLN A 34 -2.01 -9.22 10.28
CA GLN A 34 -0.81 -9.23 9.46
C GLN A 34 -1.19 -9.29 7.98
N LYS A 35 -0.53 -8.43 7.19
CA LYS A 35 -0.59 -8.49 5.72
C LYS A 35 0.22 -9.71 5.25
N HIS A 36 -0.39 -10.88 5.35
CA HIS A 36 0.25 -12.17 5.11
C HIS A 36 0.72 -12.41 3.69
N TRP A 37 0.15 -11.69 2.72
CA TRP A 37 0.34 -11.97 1.32
C TRP A 37 0.48 -10.68 0.51
N LYS A 38 1.65 -10.47 -0.08
CA LYS A 38 1.80 -9.67 -1.29
C LYS A 38 2.39 -10.59 -2.35
N PRO A 39 1.77 -10.77 -3.52
CA PRO A 39 2.34 -11.59 -4.57
C PRO A 39 3.70 -11.04 -4.97
N GLU A 40 4.63 -11.95 -5.24
CA GLU A 40 5.99 -11.64 -5.72
C GLU A 40 6.00 -11.25 -7.20
N GLU A 41 4.85 -11.35 -7.86
CA GLU A 41 4.67 -11.15 -9.29
C GLU A 41 5.10 -9.75 -9.71
N ARG A 42 6.04 -9.72 -10.65
CA ARG A 42 6.42 -8.53 -11.39
C ARG A 42 5.24 -8.14 -12.27
N ILE A 43 4.83 -6.87 -12.23
CA ILE A 43 3.80 -6.37 -13.14
C ILE A 43 4.43 -6.24 -14.52
N GLU A 44 4.01 -7.10 -15.44
CA GLU A 44 4.45 -7.10 -16.83
C GLU A 44 3.30 -6.65 -17.74
N VAL A 45 3.66 -6.07 -18.88
CA VAL A 45 2.70 -5.73 -19.93
C VAL A 45 2.52 -6.99 -20.78
N ALA A 46 1.31 -7.53 -20.82
CA ALA A 46 1.01 -8.77 -21.53
C ALA A 46 1.02 -8.62 -23.07
N GLU A 47 0.97 -7.38 -23.56
CA GLU A 47 0.85 -7.05 -24.98
C GLU A 47 2.18 -6.55 -25.56
N ASP A 48 2.41 -6.85 -26.84
CA ASP A 48 3.56 -6.35 -27.58
C ASP A 48 3.52 -4.82 -27.67
N LEU A 49 4.65 -4.19 -27.37
CA LEU A 49 4.78 -2.73 -27.43
C LEU A 49 4.65 -2.25 -28.88
N PRO A 50 3.82 -1.22 -29.15
CA PRO A 50 3.70 -0.65 -30.48
C PRO A 50 5.00 0.06 -30.90
N LEU A 51 5.29 0.08 -32.20
CA LEU A 51 6.49 0.67 -32.81
C LEU A 51 6.72 2.15 -32.45
N THR A 52 5.64 2.90 -32.17
CA THR A 52 5.70 4.36 -31.95
C THR A 52 5.50 4.78 -30.49
N ASP A 53 5.13 3.85 -29.60
CA ASP A 53 4.85 4.14 -28.19
C ASP A 53 5.45 3.03 -27.30
N CYS A 54 6.78 2.96 -27.29
CA CYS A 54 7.56 1.90 -26.68
C CYS A 54 7.68 2.00 -25.14
N TYR A 55 6.87 2.85 -24.50
CA TYR A 55 6.89 3.05 -23.05
C TYR A 55 5.49 2.88 -22.47
N VAL A 56 5.16 1.64 -22.10
CA VAL A 56 3.97 1.37 -21.28
C VAL A 56 4.40 1.30 -19.83
N ALA A 57 3.73 2.09 -18.97
CA ALA A 57 3.91 2.03 -17.54
C ALA A 57 2.98 0.96 -16.94
N PRO A 58 3.46 -0.27 -16.65
CA PRO A 58 2.61 -1.35 -16.13
C PRO A 58 1.94 -0.99 -14.81
N CYS A 59 2.56 -0.09 -14.03
CA CYS A 59 1.99 0.44 -12.79
C CYS A 59 0.69 1.22 -13.00
N VAL A 60 0.55 1.97 -14.10
CA VAL A 60 -0.67 2.70 -14.44
C VAL A 60 -1.77 1.71 -14.80
N THR A 61 -1.45 0.70 -15.62
CA THR A 61 -2.40 -0.34 -16.03
C THR A 61 -2.86 -1.20 -14.85
N ALA A 62 -1.96 -1.56 -13.93
CA ALA A 62 -2.31 -2.35 -12.75
C ALA A 62 -3.08 -1.56 -11.68
N CYS A 63 -3.01 -0.23 -11.69
CA CYS A 63 -3.76 0.60 -10.77
C CYS A 63 -5.26 0.57 -11.12
N ALA A 64 -6.12 0.19 -10.16
CA ALA A 64 -7.58 0.16 -10.37
C ALA A 64 -8.16 1.51 -10.78
N ILE A 65 -7.56 2.61 -10.30
CA ILE A 65 -7.97 3.99 -10.60
C ILE A 65 -7.05 4.68 -11.63
N LYS A 66 -6.15 3.92 -12.28
CA LYS A 66 -5.25 4.39 -13.35
C LYS A 66 -4.48 5.67 -12.96
N GLN A 67 -3.95 5.74 -11.74
CA GLN A 67 -3.13 6.88 -11.31
C GLN A 67 -1.88 7.02 -12.20
N ASP A 68 -1.45 8.26 -12.43
CA ASP A 68 -0.22 8.55 -13.16
C ASP A 68 1.02 8.44 -12.26
N ILE A 69 1.37 7.19 -11.95
CA ILE A 69 2.45 6.83 -11.03
C ILE A 69 3.82 7.33 -11.49
N PRO A 70 4.22 7.16 -12.77
CA PRO A 70 5.50 7.67 -13.25
C PRO A 70 5.63 9.19 -13.08
N GLU A 71 4.57 9.93 -13.40
CA GLU A 71 4.64 11.39 -13.42
C GLU A 71 4.69 11.98 -12.01
N TYR A 72 3.86 11.51 -11.06
CA TYR A 72 3.97 12.03 -9.69
C TYR A 72 5.32 11.64 -9.05
N ILE A 73 5.90 10.48 -9.38
CA ILE A 73 7.25 10.10 -8.90
C ILE A 73 8.32 11.02 -9.48
N ARG A 74 8.21 11.38 -10.76
CA ARG A 74 9.11 12.36 -11.40
C ARG A 74 9.05 13.70 -10.66
N LEU A 75 7.85 14.21 -10.37
CA LEU A 75 7.64 15.46 -9.63
C LEU A 75 8.21 15.39 -8.20
N LEU A 76 8.07 14.25 -7.51
CA LEU A 76 8.69 14.02 -6.21
C LEU A 76 10.23 14.02 -6.28
N GLY A 77 10.81 13.44 -7.33
CA GLY A 77 12.24 13.48 -7.60
C GLY A 77 12.78 14.89 -7.86
N GLU A 78 11.91 15.79 -8.33
CA GLU A 78 12.20 17.22 -8.52
C GLU A 78 11.89 18.07 -7.27
N HIS A 79 11.53 17.45 -6.14
CA HIS A 79 11.09 18.14 -4.92
C HIS A 79 9.82 19.01 -5.09
N ARG A 80 9.03 18.76 -6.14
CA ARG A 80 7.78 19.47 -6.44
C ARG A 80 6.58 18.78 -5.78
N TYR A 81 6.59 18.77 -4.45
CA TYR A 81 5.63 18.00 -3.65
C TYR A 81 4.17 18.44 -3.84
N ALA A 82 3.92 19.75 -3.97
CA ALA A 82 2.58 20.28 -4.17
C ALA A 82 2.00 19.83 -5.53
N ASP A 83 2.79 19.93 -6.59
CA ASP A 83 2.39 19.52 -7.94
C ASP A 83 2.14 18.01 -8.02
N ALA A 84 3.00 17.21 -7.36
CA ALA A 84 2.80 15.76 -7.27
C ALA A 84 1.49 15.41 -6.55
N LEU A 85 1.20 16.11 -5.46
CA LEU A 85 -0.04 15.91 -4.70
C LEU A 85 -1.28 16.32 -5.50
N GLU A 86 -1.22 17.45 -6.19
CA GLU A 86 -2.30 17.92 -7.05
C GLU A 86 -2.59 16.93 -8.19
N LEU A 87 -1.54 16.39 -8.82
CA LEU A 87 -1.68 15.35 -9.84
C LEU A 87 -2.35 14.08 -9.29
N ILE A 88 -2.00 13.65 -8.08
CA ILE A 88 -2.64 12.51 -7.41
C ILE A 88 -4.13 12.80 -7.20
N TYR A 89 -4.48 14.01 -6.74
CA TYR A 89 -5.87 14.41 -6.49
C TYR A 89 -6.74 14.42 -7.75
N GLN A 90 -6.16 14.58 -8.95
CA GLN A 90 -6.92 14.53 -10.20
C GLN A 90 -7.63 13.19 -10.42
N ARG A 91 -7.09 12.08 -9.88
CA ARG A 91 -7.67 10.73 -10.03
C ARG A 91 -8.04 10.04 -8.72
N ASN A 92 -7.60 10.57 -7.58
CA ASN A 92 -7.83 9.97 -6.28
C ASN A 92 -8.22 11.03 -5.25
N ALA A 93 -9.48 10.99 -4.81
CA ALA A 93 -9.98 11.91 -3.81
C ALA A 93 -9.46 11.61 -2.39
N LEU A 94 -8.99 10.38 -2.13
CA LEU A 94 -8.61 9.89 -0.80
C LEU A 94 -7.19 9.32 -0.76
N PRO A 95 -6.16 10.06 -1.23
CA PRO A 95 -4.81 9.53 -1.38
C PRO A 95 -4.20 9.06 -0.07
N ALA A 96 -4.50 9.76 1.03
CA ALA A 96 -4.07 9.37 2.37
C ALA A 96 -4.59 7.97 2.76
N ILE A 97 -5.89 7.71 2.56
CA ILE A 97 -6.49 6.42 2.91
C ILE A 97 -5.97 5.32 1.97
N THR A 98 -6.03 5.55 0.66
CA THR A 98 -5.61 4.57 -0.34
C THR A 98 -4.12 4.24 -0.24
N GLY A 99 -3.27 5.17 0.18
CA GLY A 99 -1.85 4.90 0.40
C GLY A 99 -1.60 3.88 1.50
N HIS A 100 -2.49 3.78 2.48
CA HIS A 100 -2.38 2.82 3.59
C HIS A 100 -3.08 1.50 3.32
N ILE A 101 -4.27 1.54 2.72
CA ILE A 101 -5.10 0.33 2.56
C ILE A 101 -4.88 -0.39 1.24
N CYS A 102 -4.33 0.27 0.22
CA CYS A 102 -4.22 -0.34 -1.11
C CYS A 102 -3.26 -1.53 -1.11
N GLU A 103 -3.67 -2.59 -1.79
CA GLU A 103 -2.90 -3.82 -1.98
C GLU A 103 -2.08 -3.81 -3.26
N SER A 104 -2.03 -2.67 -3.97
CA SER A 104 -1.26 -2.55 -5.20
C SER A 104 0.21 -2.97 -4.99
N PRO A 105 0.84 -3.61 -6.00
CA PRO A 105 2.25 -3.96 -5.94
C PRO A 105 3.13 -2.71 -5.88
N VAL A 106 2.60 -1.56 -6.33
CA VAL A 106 3.26 -0.26 -6.32
C VAL A 106 2.70 0.58 -5.15
N PRO A 107 3.46 0.76 -4.07
CA PRO A 107 3.03 1.58 -2.93
C PRO A 107 2.92 3.05 -3.30
N ILE A 108 1.77 3.66 -2.96
CA ILE A 108 1.48 5.11 -3.13
C ILE A 108 2.15 5.93 -1.99
N GLN A 109 3.01 5.30 -1.19
CA GLN A 109 3.70 5.99 -0.11
C GLN A 109 4.69 7.01 -0.71
N LEU A 110 4.71 8.24 -0.18
CA LEU A 110 5.72 9.24 -0.50
C LEU A 110 7.10 8.71 -0.05
N TYR A 111 7.84 8.11 -0.98
CA TYR A 111 9.17 7.56 -0.73
C TYR A 111 10.20 8.69 -0.51
N PRO A 112 11.25 8.45 0.32
CA PRO A 112 12.34 9.40 0.48
C PRO A 112 13.07 9.63 -0.85
N PRO A 113 13.69 10.81 -1.05
CA PRO A 113 14.39 11.14 -2.29
C PRO A 113 15.56 10.18 -2.51
N GLY A 114 15.57 9.44 -3.63
CA GLY A 114 16.71 8.61 -4.02
C GLY A 114 16.44 7.34 -4.84
N LEU A 115 15.18 6.88 -4.94
CA LEU A 115 14.82 5.67 -5.71
C LEU A 115 14.38 6.06 -7.12
N ARG A 116 15.22 5.76 -8.13
CA ARG A 116 15.07 6.26 -9.51
C ARG A 116 14.11 5.45 -10.39
N GLN A 117 13.48 4.38 -9.90
CA GLN A 117 12.54 3.62 -10.70
C GLN A 117 11.45 2.94 -9.88
N CYS A 118 10.21 3.00 -10.40
CA CYS A 118 9.04 2.27 -9.87
C CYS A 118 9.28 0.75 -9.72
N ALA A 119 10.30 0.21 -10.41
CA ALA A 119 10.67 -1.20 -10.43
C ALA A 119 11.85 -1.56 -9.51
N GLU A 120 12.53 -0.58 -8.92
CA GLU A 120 13.83 -0.79 -8.27
C GLU A 120 13.79 -0.77 -6.75
N TYR A 121 12.62 -0.69 -6.11
CA TYR A 121 12.55 -0.82 -4.65
C TYR A 121 13.05 -2.21 -4.24
N PRO A 122 14.24 -2.34 -3.60
CA PRO A 122 14.59 -3.59 -2.97
C PRO A 122 13.64 -3.71 -1.79
N ARG A 123 12.77 -4.72 -1.81
CA ARG A 123 11.95 -5.10 -0.66
C ARG A 123 12.91 -5.36 0.49
N THR A 124 13.13 -4.36 1.35
CA THR A 124 13.95 -4.53 2.55
C THR A 124 13.30 -5.65 3.35
N GLU A 125 14.02 -6.75 3.39
CA GLU A 125 13.75 -7.96 4.12
C GLU A 125 13.59 -7.59 5.60
N LYS A 126 12.36 -7.26 6.03
CA LYS A 126 12.00 -7.39 7.44
C LYS A 126 11.80 -8.88 7.72
N SER A 127 12.95 -9.56 7.75
CA SER A 127 13.29 -10.73 8.54
C SER A 127 12.11 -11.51 9.15
N ARG A 128 11.81 -12.69 8.58
CA ARG A 128 11.39 -13.84 9.38
C ARG A 128 12.58 -14.79 9.50
N PRO A 129 13.12 -15.06 10.71
CA PRO A 129 14.13 -16.08 10.87
C PRO A 129 13.46 -17.45 10.74
N GLY A 130 13.94 -18.24 9.77
CA GLY A 130 13.75 -19.68 9.74
C GLY A 130 12.46 -20.17 9.10
N LYS A 131 12.53 -20.51 7.81
CA LYS A 131 12.04 -21.80 7.30
C LYS A 131 12.91 -22.18 6.10
N ARG A 132 13.91 -23.03 6.35
CA ARG A 132 14.55 -23.83 5.31
C ARG A 132 13.48 -24.80 4.80
N LEU A 133 13.10 -24.65 3.53
CA LEU A 133 12.33 -25.67 2.81
C LEU A 133 13.33 -26.73 2.36
N GLY A 134 13.17 -27.93 2.90
CA GLY A 134 13.63 -29.17 2.25
C GLY A 134 12.54 -29.71 1.33
#